data_AF-A0A7L0DP34-F1
#
_entry.id   AF-A0A7L0DP34-F1
#
_cell.length_a   1.000
_cell.length_b   1.000
_cell.length_c   1.000
_cell.angle_alpha   90.00
_cell.angle_beta   90.00
_cell.angle_gamma   90.00
#
_symmetry.space_group_name_H-M   'P 1'
#
loop_
_entity.id
_entity.type
_entity.pdbx_description
1 polymer ?
#
loop_
_entity_poly.entity_id
_entity_poly.type
_entity_poly.pdbx_seq_one_letter_code
_entity_poly.pdbx_strand_id
1 'polypeptide(L)'
;FIPWKKLYHRYLMKEGTALHRVAQILQFFSITKEQEGCVLGLIRCVAAIPTRWKVDPNPVLQCLKRHHLFSKAEICVTNKLLHLQIGTGLEMAWAIMAVMVLFSDGVSDIQKLMTCLQRPTSVLSVVDVTETLYCIATLLYAMRDRNISITNRIHYNIFYCLYLMENTSVTMQTVEEEETVVSRCRQDLNWPKIKLTHEQQRILNHKIEHGQIVKIMAFAGTGKTSTLVKYAEKFPDLNFLYVTFNKAVAEKGKSLFPSNVTCKTFHSLAFGSVGKHYKEKGKLNFSKMSVYSISFLLRHRDGQSLFVRGKTVSQTLENFFASSDDEICEEHTPIWYKNTHGERKLVSPQEKRINVEEAKEIWHNMKNLDGDVEKKYKITCDGYLKLWQLSKPQLSGYDAIFVDEAQDCTPAIVDIVLSQKCGIILVGDPHQQIYTFRGAVNTLYSVPHTHVYYLTQSFRFGPEIAYVGATILDVCKRIRNKTLVGG
;
A
#
# COMPACT_ATOMS: atom_id res chain seq x y z
N PHE A 1 6.63 25.17 16.31
CA PHE A 1 5.19 24.80 16.37
C PHE A 1 4.49 25.31 15.11
N ILE A 2 3.74 24.47 14.39
CA ILE A 2 3.10 24.78 13.08
C ILE A 2 1.59 24.50 13.22
N PRO A 3 0.77 25.48 13.68
CA PRO A 3 -0.64 25.30 14.00
C PRO A 3 -1.50 24.68 12.88
N TRP A 4 -1.39 25.17 11.65
CA TRP A 4 -2.15 24.66 10.51
C TRP A 4 -1.75 23.25 10.12
N LYS A 5 -0.46 22.87 10.23
CA LYS A 5 -0.03 21.47 10.09
C LYS A 5 -0.73 20.57 11.10
N LYS A 6 -0.77 20.99 12.38
CA LYS A 6 -1.47 20.22 13.42
C LYS A 6 -2.96 20.12 13.13
N LEU A 7 -3.61 21.20 12.68
CA LEU A 7 -5.02 21.21 12.32
C LEU A 7 -5.30 20.29 11.12
N TYR A 8 -4.48 20.33 10.09
CA TYR A 8 -4.57 19.49 8.90
C TYR A 8 -4.59 18.00 9.26
N HIS A 9 -3.58 17.53 10.00
CA HIS A 9 -3.51 16.12 10.38
C HIS A 9 -4.66 15.70 11.30
N ARG A 10 -5.08 16.53 12.26
CA ARG A 10 -6.25 16.24 13.12
C ARG A 10 -7.56 16.19 12.31
N TYR A 11 -7.69 17.05 11.30
CA TYR A 11 -8.84 17.03 10.38
C TYR A 11 -8.86 15.75 9.54
N LEU A 12 -7.71 15.31 9.01
CA LEU A 12 -7.59 14.05 8.26
C LEU A 12 -7.92 12.83 9.15
N MET A 13 -7.57 12.88 10.43
CA MET A 13 -7.94 11.86 11.42
C MET A 13 -9.41 11.96 11.89
N LYS A 14 -10.21 12.87 11.31
CA LYS A 14 -11.62 13.09 11.64
C LYS A 14 -11.86 13.39 13.13
N GLU A 15 -10.92 14.09 13.76
CA GLU A 15 -11.06 14.47 15.17
C GLU A 15 -12.14 15.55 15.35
N GLY A 16 -13.11 15.33 16.25
CA GLY A 16 -14.28 16.20 16.40
C GLY A 16 -13.96 17.69 16.63
N THR A 17 -12.94 17.99 17.44
CA THR A 17 -12.51 19.38 17.70
C THR A 17 -11.93 20.06 16.46
N ALA A 18 -11.19 19.32 15.63
CA ALA A 18 -10.64 19.82 14.37
C ALA A 18 -11.72 20.00 13.31
N LEU A 19 -12.66 19.05 13.20
CA LEU A 19 -13.82 19.15 12.32
C LEU A 19 -14.66 20.39 12.64
N HIS A 20 -14.95 20.61 13.92
CA HIS A 20 -15.72 21.78 14.37
C HIS A 20 -14.99 23.09 14.08
N ARG A 21 -13.68 23.17 14.41
CA ARG A 21 -12.87 24.35 14.14
C ARG A 21 -12.81 24.69 12.65
N VAL A 22 -12.58 23.70 11.79
CA VAL A 22 -12.55 23.93 10.34
C VAL A 22 -13.95 24.33 9.84
N ALA A 23 -15.03 23.76 10.38
CA ALA A 23 -16.39 24.18 10.05
C ALA A 23 -16.64 25.66 10.35
N GLN A 24 -16.22 26.14 11.52
CA GLN A 24 -16.32 27.55 11.91
C GLN A 24 -15.53 28.47 10.97
N ILE A 25 -14.31 28.07 10.62
CA ILE A 25 -13.46 28.82 9.67
C ILE A 25 -14.17 28.93 8.31
N LEU A 26 -14.69 27.82 7.78
CA LEU A 26 -15.38 27.82 6.50
C LEU A 26 -16.63 28.72 6.53
N GLN A 27 -17.40 28.69 7.63
CA GLN A 27 -18.57 29.56 7.79
C GLN A 27 -18.17 31.05 7.88
N PHE A 28 -17.16 31.37 8.69
CA PHE A 28 -16.69 32.75 8.90
C PHE A 28 -16.21 33.38 7.59
N PHE A 29 -15.53 32.64 6.74
CA PHE A 29 -15.04 33.11 5.43
C PHE A 29 -16.01 32.86 4.27
N SER A 30 -17.26 32.44 4.54
CA SER A 30 -18.29 32.15 3.53
C SER A 30 -17.85 31.11 2.47
N ILE A 31 -17.07 30.11 2.89
CA ILE A 31 -16.62 28.99 2.05
C ILE A 31 -17.67 27.88 2.15
N THR A 32 -18.81 28.09 1.50
CA THR A 32 -19.91 27.11 1.45
C THR A 32 -20.29 26.80 0.00
N LYS A 33 -21.08 25.74 -0.20
CA LYS A 33 -21.44 25.26 -1.54
C LYS A 33 -22.41 26.21 -2.25
N GLU A 34 -23.21 26.92 -1.47
CA GLU A 34 -24.29 27.81 -1.92
C GLU A 34 -23.76 29.19 -2.36
N GLN A 35 -22.52 29.52 -2.01
CA GLN A 35 -21.90 30.82 -2.27
C GLN A 35 -21.00 30.75 -3.52
N GLU A 36 -21.31 31.53 -4.56
CA GLU A 36 -20.50 31.62 -5.78
C GLU A 36 -19.05 32.10 -5.50
N GLY A 37 -18.83 32.81 -4.39
CA GLY A 37 -17.53 33.34 -3.95
C GLY A 37 -16.69 32.42 -3.05
N CYS A 38 -16.95 31.11 -2.99
CA CYS A 38 -16.26 30.21 -2.05
C CYS A 38 -14.72 30.22 -2.17
N VAL A 39 -14.18 30.32 -3.39
CA VAL A 39 -12.73 30.43 -3.64
C VAL A 39 -12.17 31.77 -3.13
N LEU A 40 -12.95 32.87 -3.23
CA LEU A 40 -12.57 34.16 -2.65
C LEU A 40 -12.57 34.10 -1.11
N GLY A 41 -13.47 33.31 -0.52
CA GLY A 41 -13.44 32.98 0.90
C GLY A 41 -12.15 32.29 1.32
N LEU A 42 -11.66 31.33 0.53
CA LEU A 42 -10.37 30.68 0.77
C LEU A 42 -9.22 31.68 0.73
N ILE A 43 -9.17 32.56 -0.28
CA ILE A 43 -8.11 33.56 -0.43
C ILE A 43 -8.12 34.53 0.76
N ARG A 44 -9.31 34.98 1.21
CA ARG A 44 -9.46 35.81 2.42
C ARG A 44 -8.93 35.12 3.67
N CYS A 45 -9.25 33.83 3.85
CA CYS A 45 -8.79 33.05 4.99
C CYS A 45 -7.27 32.97 5.03
N VAL A 46 -6.64 32.74 3.87
CA VAL A 46 -5.18 32.68 3.75
C VAL A 46 -4.53 34.05 3.98
N ALA A 47 -5.14 35.13 3.47
CA ALA A 47 -4.66 36.50 3.68
C ALA A 47 -4.68 36.90 5.16
N ALA A 48 -5.64 36.38 5.93
CA ALA A 48 -5.81 36.65 7.35
C ALA A 48 -4.88 35.81 8.28
N ILE A 49 -3.96 35.01 7.73
CA ILE A 49 -3.03 34.22 8.55
C ILE A 49 -2.12 35.17 9.34
N PRO A 50 -2.10 35.08 10.69
CA PRO A 50 -1.24 35.94 11.50
C PRO A 50 0.23 35.56 11.31
N THR A 51 1.04 36.52 10.89
CA THR A 51 2.50 36.34 10.81
C THR A 51 3.15 36.69 12.12
N ARG A 52 4.09 35.83 12.54
CA ARG A 52 4.73 35.92 13.86
C ARG A 52 5.57 37.19 14.05
N TRP A 53 6.07 37.77 12.97
CA TRP A 53 6.93 38.96 12.98
C TRP A 53 6.38 40.04 12.03
N LYS A 54 6.73 41.31 12.30
CA LYS A 54 6.52 42.42 11.36
C LYS A 54 7.49 42.25 10.19
N VAL A 55 7.06 41.52 9.17
CA VAL A 55 7.82 41.25 7.95
C VAL A 55 7.50 42.36 6.94
N ASP A 56 8.52 42.99 6.35
CA ASP A 56 8.32 43.93 5.23
C ASP A 56 7.78 43.15 4.01
N PRO A 57 6.61 43.52 3.46
CA PRO A 57 6.03 42.85 2.30
C PRO A 57 6.83 43.06 1.01
N ASN A 58 7.61 44.14 0.88
CA ASN A 58 8.24 44.51 -0.38
C ASN A 58 9.26 43.48 -0.89
N PRO A 59 10.21 42.97 -0.07
CA PRO A 59 11.13 41.93 -0.50
C PRO A 59 10.42 40.62 -0.89
N VAL A 60 9.33 40.28 -0.19
CA VAL A 60 8.52 39.08 -0.47
C VAL A 60 7.86 39.21 -1.85
N LEU A 61 7.22 40.34 -2.13
CA LEU A 61 6.60 40.60 -3.44
C LEU A 61 7.65 40.62 -4.57
N GLN A 62 8.83 41.19 -4.33
CA GLN A 62 9.93 41.16 -5.30
C GLN A 62 10.44 39.74 -5.60
N CYS A 63 10.48 38.87 -4.59
CA CYS A 63 10.77 37.45 -4.79
C CYS A 63 9.68 36.77 -5.63
N LEU A 64 8.40 37.01 -5.31
CA LEU A 64 7.26 36.43 -6.02
C LEU A 64 7.17 36.88 -7.48
N LYS A 65 7.54 38.13 -7.82
CA LYS A 65 7.58 38.67 -9.20
C LYS A 65 8.37 37.83 -10.20
N ARG A 66 9.31 37.02 -9.72
CA ARG A 66 10.14 36.13 -10.57
C ARG A 66 9.38 34.88 -11.03
N HIS A 67 8.22 34.60 -10.45
CA HIS A 67 7.41 33.46 -10.80
C HIS A 67 6.45 33.80 -11.95
N HIS A 68 6.36 32.93 -12.95
CA HIS A 68 5.56 33.17 -14.16
C HIS A 68 4.05 33.40 -13.89
N LEU A 69 3.50 32.84 -12.80
CA LEU A 69 2.10 33.08 -12.39
C LEU A 69 1.85 34.40 -11.65
N PHE A 70 2.90 35.13 -11.26
CA PHE A 70 2.76 36.32 -10.41
C PHE A 70 1.88 37.39 -11.04
N SER A 71 2.16 37.80 -12.28
CA SER A 71 1.43 38.89 -12.93
C SER A 71 -0.07 38.58 -13.05
N LYS A 72 -0.43 37.33 -13.39
CA LYS A 72 -1.83 36.88 -13.45
C LYS A 72 -2.49 36.91 -12.07
N ALA A 73 -1.77 36.47 -11.04
CA ALA A 73 -2.27 36.44 -9.67
C ALA A 73 -2.45 37.86 -9.11
N GLU A 74 -1.49 38.75 -9.30
CA GLU A 74 -1.54 40.15 -8.87
C GLU A 74 -2.72 40.89 -9.50
N ILE A 75 -2.94 40.74 -10.81
CA ILE A 75 -4.09 41.32 -11.52
C ILE A 75 -5.40 40.76 -10.96
N CYS A 76 -5.48 39.44 -10.70
CA CYS A 76 -6.67 38.83 -10.14
C CYS A 76 -6.98 39.37 -8.73
N VAL A 77 -5.95 39.45 -7.88
CA VAL A 77 -6.12 39.98 -6.52
C VAL A 77 -6.52 41.45 -6.56
N THR A 78 -5.84 42.27 -7.36
CA THR A 78 -6.15 43.69 -7.49
C THR A 78 -7.56 43.92 -8.03
N ASN A 79 -7.97 43.23 -9.10
CA ASN A 79 -9.27 43.49 -9.74
C ASN A 79 -10.47 42.87 -9.02
N LYS A 80 -10.32 41.68 -8.40
CA LYS A 80 -11.42 40.94 -7.77
C LYS A 80 -11.48 41.12 -6.25
N LEU A 81 -10.38 41.50 -5.60
CA LEU A 81 -10.29 41.66 -4.15
C LEU A 81 -10.20 43.14 -3.68
N LEU A 82 -10.47 44.13 -4.55
CA LEU A 82 -10.61 45.56 -4.18
C LEU A 82 -11.70 45.83 -3.11
N HIS A 83 -12.67 44.92 -2.94
CA HIS A 83 -13.78 45.05 -1.99
C HIS A 83 -13.51 44.48 -0.58
N LEU A 84 -12.29 44.04 -0.29
CA LEU A 84 -12.03 43.11 0.83
C LEU A 84 -11.28 43.70 2.03
N GLN A 85 -11.00 45.01 2.03
CA GLN A 85 -10.23 45.69 3.09
C GLN A 85 -8.89 45.00 3.41
N ILE A 86 -8.30 44.29 2.44
CA ILE A 86 -6.99 43.67 2.60
C ILE A 86 -5.97 44.81 2.68
N GLY A 87 -5.21 44.85 3.78
CA GLY A 87 -4.19 45.87 4.00
C GLY A 87 -3.13 45.84 2.90
N THR A 88 -2.48 46.98 2.67
CA THR A 88 -1.39 47.16 1.67
C THR A 88 -0.09 46.42 2.02
N GLY A 89 -0.17 45.46 2.95
CA GLY A 89 0.96 44.77 3.56
C GLY A 89 1.12 43.32 3.12
N LEU A 90 1.46 42.47 4.09
CA LEU A 90 1.75 41.06 3.89
C LEU A 90 0.52 40.22 3.53
N GLU A 91 -0.67 40.70 3.89
CA GLU A 91 -1.96 40.10 3.51
C GLU A 91 -2.11 40.00 1.98
N MET A 92 -1.65 41.03 1.26
CA MET A 92 -1.62 41.03 -0.21
C MET A 92 -0.67 39.94 -0.75
N ALA A 93 0.51 39.78 -0.13
CA ALA A 93 1.47 38.75 -0.55
C ALA A 93 0.90 37.34 -0.33
N TRP A 94 0.21 37.09 0.78
CA TRP A 94 -0.48 35.82 1.04
C TRP A 94 -1.65 35.57 0.10
N ALA A 95 -2.43 36.60 -0.23
CA ALA A 95 -3.51 36.52 -1.20
C ALA A 95 -2.98 36.17 -2.61
N ILE A 96 -1.91 36.85 -3.05
CA ILE A 96 -1.23 36.56 -4.32
C ILE A 96 -0.71 35.12 -4.31
N MET A 97 -0.08 34.69 -3.23
CA MET A 97 0.42 33.32 -3.08
C MET A 97 -0.71 32.29 -3.19
N ALA A 98 -1.84 32.53 -2.53
CA ALA A 98 -3.02 31.66 -2.61
C ALA A 98 -3.53 31.56 -4.06
N VAL A 99 -3.62 32.68 -4.79
CA VAL A 99 -4.05 32.68 -6.20
C VAL A 99 -3.02 31.97 -7.08
N MET A 100 -1.72 32.17 -6.87
CA MET A 100 -0.68 31.45 -7.62
C MET A 100 -0.77 29.93 -7.41
N VAL A 101 -1.06 29.48 -6.18
CA VAL A 101 -1.27 28.06 -5.89
C VAL A 101 -2.55 27.55 -6.58
N LEU A 102 -3.64 28.32 -6.56
CA LEU A 102 -4.88 27.97 -7.25
C LEU A 102 -4.72 27.91 -8.78
N PHE A 103 -3.82 28.70 -9.34
CA PHE A 103 -3.48 28.71 -10.77
C PHE A 103 -2.37 27.72 -11.16
N SER A 104 -1.83 26.96 -10.21
CA SER A 104 -0.77 25.99 -10.52
C SER A 104 -1.29 24.85 -11.41
N ASP A 105 -0.57 24.56 -12.51
CA ASP A 105 -0.92 23.48 -13.42
C ASP A 105 -0.38 22.13 -12.89
N GLY A 106 0.73 22.18 -12.16
CA GLY A 106 1.37 21.01 -11.58
C GLY A 106 2.26 21.32 -10.38
N VAL A 107 2.91 20.29 -9.89
CA VAL A 107 3.84 20.36 -8.75
C VAL A 107 4.99 21.35 -9.01
N SER A 108 5.49 21.43 -10.25
CA SER A 108 6.62 22.28 -10.61
C SER A 108 6.37 23.76 -10.30
N ASP A 109 5.13 24.25 -10.46
CA ASP A 109 4.81 25.65 -10.21
C ASP A 109 4.85 25.98 -8.72
N ILE A 110 4.35 25.08 -7.88
CA ILE A 110 4.42 25.25 -6.42
C ILE A 110 5.88 25.14 -5.95
N GLN A 111 6.69 24.24 -6.52
CA GLN A 111 8.12 24.16 -6.22
C GLN A 111 8.88 25.44 -6.62
N LYS A 112 8.60 26.00 -7.80
CA LYS A 112 9.20 27.28 -8.24
C LYS A 112 8.76 28.43 -7.35
N LEU A 113 7.49 28.48 -6.94
CA LEU A 113 6.97 29.45 -5.96
C LEU A 113 7.76 29.37 -4.65
N MET A 114 7.95 28.16 -4.12
CA MET A 114 8.75 27.96 -2.91
C MET A 114 10.21 28.37 -3.10
N THR A 115 10.81 28.03 -4.25
CA THR A 115 12.19 28.42 -4.58
C THR A 115 12.34 29.94 -4.63
N CYS A 116 11.31 30.68 -5.06
CA CYS A 116 11.30 32.14 -5.00
C CYS A 116 11.29 32.65 -3.56
N LEU A 117 10.47 32.03 -2.70
CA LEU A 117 10.28 32.41 -1.30
C LEU A 117 11.41 31.97 -0.35
N GLN A 118 12.22 30.99 -0.76
CA GLN A 118 13.37 30.49 0.00
C GLN A 118 14.69 31.21 -0.34
N ARG A 119 14.66 32.20 -1.25
CA ARG A 119 15.86 32.99 -1.56
C ARG A 119 16.31 33.79 -0.32
N PRO A 120 17.61 34.05 -0.15
CA PRO A 120 18.13 34.85 0.97
C PRO A 120 17.53 36.25 1.08
N THR A 121 17.02 36.79 -0.03
CA THR A 121 16.33 38.09 -0.10
C THR A 121 14.89 38.06 0.42
N SER A 122 14.33 36.86 0.61
CA SER A 122 13.02 36.69 1.23
C SER A 122 13.17 36.74 2.74
N VAL A 123 12.37 37.58 3.37
CA VAL A 123 12.27 37.71 4.83
C VAL A 123 11.34 36.68 5.46
N LEU A 124 10.72 35.80 4.66
CA LEU A 124 9.83 34.74 5.14
C LEU A 124 10.62 33.48 5.52
N SER A 125 10.28 32.89 6.67
CA SER A 125 10.85 31.60 7.07
C SER A 125 10.21 30.45 6.30
N VAL A 126 10.92 29.32 6.18
CA VAL A 126 10.37 28.06 5.65
C VAL A 126 9.13 27.63 6.46
N VAL A 127 9.09 27.95 7.75
CA VAL A 127 7.97 27.64 8.63
C VAL A 127 6.72 28.43 8.23
N ASP A 128 6.85 29.71 7.88
CA ASP A 128 5.70 30.53 7.47
C ASP A 128 5.11 30.03 6.15
N VAL A 129 5.96 29.70 5.16
CA VAL A 129 5.52 29.12 3.89
C VAL A 129 4.83 27.77 4.11
N THR A 130 5.42 26.92 4.96
CA THR A 130 4.85 25.60 5.31
C THR A 130 3.48 25.75 5.96
N GLU A 131 3.34 26.66 6.93
CA GLU A 131 2.08 26.96 7.63
C GLU A 131 0.99 27.42 6.63
N THR A 132 1.33 28.32 5.71
CA THR A 132 0.40 28.80 4.67
C THR A 132 -0.04 27.69 3.72
N LEU A 133 0.89 26.85 3.26
CA LEU A 133 0.56 25.70 2.41
C LEU A 133 -0.36 24.70 3.14
N TYR A 134 -0.12 24.44 4.43
CA TYR A 134 -1.03 23.62 5.24
C TYR A 134 -2.41 24.25 5.44
N CYS A 135 -2.50 25.58 5.55
CA CYS A 135 -3.77 26.28 5.56
C CYS A 135 -4.55 26.04 4.27
N ILE A 136 -3.94 26.28 3.11
CA ILE A 136 -4.57 26.06 1.81
C ILE A 136 -4.96 24.58 1.65
N ALA A 137 -4.08 23.63 2.00
CA ALA A 137 -4.39 22.21 1.93
C ALA A 137 -5.59 21.83 2.81
N THR A 138 -5.67 22.35 4.04
CA THR A 138 -6.80 22.10 4.95
C THR A 138 -8.12 22.59 4.36
N LEU A 139 -8.12 23.81 3.82
CA LEU A 139 -9.31 24.41 3.22
C LEU A 139 -9.75 23.64 1.97
N LEU A 140 -8.83 23.33 1.05
CA LEU A 140 -9.14 22.57 -0.16
C LEU A 140 -9.69 21.17 0.16
N TYR A 141 -9.09 20.49 1.13
CA TYR A 141 -9.56 19.18 1.56
C TYR A 141 -10.96 19.27 2.18
N ALA A 142 -11.21 20.27 3.03
CA ALA A 142 -12.51 20.46 3.68
C ALA A 142 -13.60 20.91 2.69
N MET A 143 -13.27 21.74 1.71
CA MET A 143 -14.16 22.10 0.60
C MET A 143 -14.61 20.84 -0.15
N ARG A 144 -13.66 19.95 -0.45
CA ARG A 144 -13.93 18.67 -1.11
C ARG A 144 -14.80 17.74 -0.25
N ASP A 145 -14.53 17.66 1.05
CA ASP A 145 -15.31 16.87 2.02
C ASP A 145 -16.77 17.35 2.10
N ARG A 146 -17.02 18.64 1.82
CA ARG A 146 -18.34 19.27 1.75
C ARG A 146 -18.95 19.31 0.35
N ASN A 147 -18.38 18.58 -0.62
CA ASN A 147 -18.85 18.53 -2.01
C ASN A 147 -18.90 19.90 -2.71
N ILE A 148 -17.99 20.82 -2.35
CA ILE A 148 -17.75 22.03 -3.12
C ILE A 148 -16.91 21.66 -4.35
N SER A 149 -17.32 22.13 -5.54
CA SER A 149 -16.68 21.77 -6.80
C SER A 149 -15.29 22.40 -6.90
N ILE A 150 -14.25 21.63 -6.55
CA ILE A 150 -12.85 22.02 -6.69
C ILE A 150 -11.99 20.82 -7.07
N THR A 151 -11.03 21.03 -7.96
CA THR A 151 -10.14 19.95 -8.40
C THR A 151 -9.25 19.49 -7.25
N ASN A 152 -9.18 18.17 -7.03
CA ASN A 152 -8.29 17.59 -6.03
C ASN A 152 -6.80 17.72 -6.41
N ARG A 153 -6.50 18.06 -7.67
CA ARG A 153 -5.14 18.26 -8.17
C ARG A 153 -4.39 19.33 -7.37
N ILE A 154 -5.04 20.45 -7.04
CA ILE A 154 -4.39 21.54 -6.31
C ILE A 154 -3.99 21.06 -4.91
N HIS A 155 -4.89 20.36 -4.21
CA HIS A 155 -4.58 19.77 -2.91
C HIS A 155 -3.42 18.75 -3.01
N TYR A 156 -3.43 17.89 -4.03
CA TYR A 156 -2.35 16.93 -4.27
C TYR A 156 -1.01 17.63 -4.51
N ASN A 157 -0.96 18.67 -5.35
CA ASN A 157 0.26 19.41 -5.66
C ASN A 157 0.87 20.04 -4.40
N ILE A 158 0.02 20.62 -3.55
CA ILE A 158 0.45 21.19 -2.26
C ILE A 158 0.98 20.09 -1.34
N PHE A 159 0.20 19.01 -1.17
CA PHE A 159 0.59 17.88 -0.33
C PHE A 159 1.95 17.31 -0.77
N TYR A 160 2.17 17.16 -2.07
CA TYR A 160 3.42 16.68 -2.64
C TYR A 160 4.60 17.59 -2.27
N CYS A 161 4.43 18.91 -2.42
CA CYS A 161 5.48 19.86 -2.09
C CYS A 161 5.80 19.86 -0.59
N LEU A 162 4.75 19.84 0.26
CA LEU A 162 4.89 19.70 1.71
C LEU A 162 5.62 18.40 2.07
N TYR A 163 5.28 17.28 1.42
CA TYR A 163 5.98 16.00 1.60
C TYR A 163 7.47 16.14 1.28
N LEU A 164 7.84 16.75 0.16
CA LEU A 164 9.26 16.94 -0.17
C LEU A 164 9.97 17.81 0.87
N MET A 165 9.40 18.93 1.29
CA MET A 165 10.02 19.81 2.29
C MET A 165 10.38 19.06 3.57
N GLU A 166 9.44 18.25 4.05
CA GLU A 166 9.59 17.53 5.31
C GLU A 166 10.57 16.37 5.21
N ASN A 167 10.66 15.74 4.04
CA ASN A 167 11.52 14.59 3.81
C ASN A 167 12.90 14.94 3.20
N THR A 168 13.13 16.18 2.78
CA THR A 168 14.45 16.64 2.28
C THR A 168 15.40 17.02 3.42
N SER A 169 14.88 17.34 4.60
CA SER A 169 15.63 17.94 5.73
C SER A 169 16.66 17.01 6.40
N VAL A 170 16.65 15.71 6.14
CA VAL A 170 17.71 14.78 6.63
C VAL A 170 19.00 14.84 5.79
N THR A 171 18.97 15.57 4.67
CA THR A 171 20.15 15.67 3.78
C THR A 171 21.29 16.50 4.38
N MET A 172 21.05 17.35 5.38
CA MET A 172 22.10 18.23 5.94
C MET A 172 22.73 17.75 7.26
N GLN A 173 22.15 16.76 7.96
CA GLN A 173 22.69 16.31 9.25
C GLN A 173 23.70 15.15 9.15
N THR A 174 23.81 14.47 8.00
CA THR A 174 24.76 13.37 7.81
C THR A 174 26.12 13.80 7.23
N VAL A 175 26.46 15.09 7.26
CA VAL A 175 27.77 15.59 6.77
C VAL A 175 28.73 15.95 7.91
N GLU A 176 28.31 15.94 9.17
CA GLU A 176 29.16 16.42 10.28
C GLU A 176 29.48 15.38 11.38
N GLU A 177 29.02 14.13 11.28
CA GLU A 177 29.41 13.09 12.26
C GLU A 177 30.41 12.09 11.65
N GLU A 178 31.69 12.35 11.98
CA GLU A 178 32.79 11.40 12.18
C GLU A 178 33.37 10.66 10.95
N GLU A 179 34.17 11.38 10.16
CA GLU A 179 35.35 10.78 9.51
C GLU A 179 36.47 10.63 10.56
N THR A 180 36.44 9.55 11.33
CA THR A 180 37.62 9.09 12.06
C THR A 180 38.35 8.00 11.27
N VAL A 181 39.66 8.21 11.17
CA VAL A 181 40.62 7.59 10.27
C VAL A 181 40.97 6.18 10.74
N VAL A 182 40.19 5.13 10.42
CA VAL A 182 40.71 3.75 10.35
C VAL A 182 39.87 2.91 9.38
N SER A 183 40.47 2.56 8.23
CA SER A 183 40.19 1.38 7.38
C SER A 183 40.29 1.73 5.88
N ARG A 184 41.48 2.15 5.47
CA ARG A 184 41.92 2.02 4.06
C ARG A 184 42.24 0.55 3.81
N CYS A 185 41.25 -0.25 3.43
CA CYS A 185 41.42 -1.50 2.66
C CYS A 185 40.04 -2.14 2.39
N ARG A 186 39.40 -1.72 1.29
CA ARG A 186 38.55 -2.56 0.42
C ARG A 186 38.13 -1.69 -0.78
N GLN A 187 38.63 -2.04 -1.95
CA GLN A 187 38.13 -1.53 -3.22
C GLN A 187 36.76 -2.18 -3.46
N ASP A 188 35.70 -1.60 -2.90
CA ASP A 188 34.34 -2.06 -3.13
C ASP A 188 33.69 -1.25 -4.26
N LEU A 189 33.10 -2.00 -5.20
CA LEU A 189 32.28 -1.55 -6.32
C LEU A 189 31.31 -0.45 -5.86
N ASN A 190 31.49 0.74 -6.41
CA ASN A 190 30.75 1.94 -6.04
C ASN A 190 29.31 1.88 -6.58
N TRP A 191 28.44 1.10 -5.94
CA TRP A 191 27.00 1.21 -6.14
C TRP A 191 26.54 2.50 -5.47
N PRO A 192 25.81 3.40 -6.15
CA PRO A 192 25.38 4.65 -5.55
C PRO A 192 24.63 4.36 -4.24
N LYS A 193 25.07 4.96 -3.13
CA LYS A 193 24.43 4.85 -1.80
C LYS A 193 22.94 5.14 -1.98
N ILE A 194 22.11 4.10 -1.95
CA ILE A 194 20.65 4.22 -2.11
C ILE A 194 20.15 5.06 -0.94
N LYS A 195 19.66 6.27 -1.23
CA LYS A 195 19.10 7.17 -0.22
C LYS A 195 17.73 6.63 0.20
N LEU A 196 17.62 6.24 1.47
CA LEU A 196 16.37 5.72 2.03
C LEU A 196 15.41 6.86 2.38
N THR A 197 14.11 6.61 2.24
CA THR A 197 13.08 7.53 2.76
C THR A 197 13.00 7.46 4.29
N HIS A 198 12.39 8.47 4.91
CA HIS A 198 12.08 8.41 6.34
C HIS A 198 11.21 7.22 6.73
N GLU A 199 10.28 6.83 5.85
CA GLU A 199 9.43 5.66 6.06
C GLU A 199 10.24 4.36 6.06
N GLN A 200 11.15 4.21 5.09
CA GLN A 200 12.10 3.08 5.06
C GLN A 200 13.01 3.09 6.28
N GLN A 201 13.56 4.25 6.65
CA GLN A 201 14.43 4.35 7.83
C GLN A 201 13.70 3.98 9.13
N ARG A 202 12.43 4.36 9.28
CA ARG A 202 11.61 3.93 10.44
C ARG A 202 11.45 2.42 10.50
N ILE A 203 11.21 1.76 9.36
CA ILE A 203 11.15 0.30 9.27
C ILE A 203 12.51 -0.30 9.67
N LEU A 204 13.61 0.22 9.13
CA LEU A 204 14.96 -0.26 9.46
C LEU A 204 15.35 -0.01 10.92
N ASN A 205 14.78 0.99 11.58
CA ASN A 205 15.03 1.26 13.00
C ASN A 205 14.26 0.32 13.94
N HIS A 206 13.27 -0.42 13.41
CA HIS A 206 12.56 -1.46 14.15
C HIS A 206 13.36 -2.75 14.12
N LYS A 207 14.01 -3.14 15.22
CA LYS A 207 14.58 -4.48 15.34
C LYS A 207 13.46 -5.47 15.68
N ILE A 208 13.21 -6.42 14.78
CA ILE A 208 12.17 -7.44 14.97
C ILE A 208 12.51 -8.36 16.16
N GLU A 209 11.49 -8.69 16.95
CA GLU A 209 11.59 -9.63 18.07
C GLU A 209 10.69 -10.85 17.85
N HIS A 210 10.94 -11.93 18.60
CA HIS A 210 10.11 -13.14 18.54
C HIS A 210 8.64 -12.84 18.86
N GLY A 211 7.72 -13.45 18.11
CA GLY A 211 6.27 -13.23 18.25
C GLY A 211 5.75 -11.89 17.71
N GLN A 212 6.61 -10.96 17.30
CA GLN A 212 6.15 -9.72 16.68
C GLN A 212 5.66 -9.96 15.26
N ILE A 213 4.49 -9.39 14.93
CA ILE A 213 3.97 -9.32 13.58
C ILE A 213 4.00 -7.86 13.13
N VAL A 214 4.84 -7.56 12.14
CA VAL A 214 5.01 -6.24 11.53
C VAL A 214 4.37 -6.25 10.15
N LYS A 215 3.54 -5.26 9.87
CA LYS A 215 2.97 -5.05 8.53
C LYS A 215 3.58 -3.81 7.89
N ILE A 216 3.98 -3.93 6.63
CA ILE A 216 4.45 -2.83 5.80
C ILE A 216 3.44 -2.65 4.66
N MET A 217 2.58 -1.66 4.82
CA MET A 217 1.52 -1.30 3.89
C MET A 217 2.11 -0.38 2.81
N ALA A 218 2.30 -0.89 1.62
CA ALA A 218 3.01 -0.18 0.56
C ALA A 218 2.08 0.20 -0.59
N PHE A 219 2.43 1.26 -1.32
CA PHE A 219 1.87 1.49 -2.66
C PHE A 219 2.79 0.96 -3.77
N ALA A 220 2.26 0.96 -4.99
CA ALA A 220 2.98 0.65 -6.21
C ALA A 220 4.32 1.37 -6.33
N GLY A 221 5.40 0.61 -6.57
CA GLY A 221 6.72 1.19 -6.89
C GLY A 221 7.49 1.75 -5.69
N THR A 222 7.03 1.56 -4.46
CA THR A 222 7.61 2.18 -3.25
C THR A 222 8.85 1.48 -2.67
N GLY A 223 9.37 0.47 -3.38
CA GLY A 223 10.58 -0.24 -2.96
C GLY A 223 10.40 -1.28 -1.86
N LYS A 224 9.25 -1.99 -1.82
CA LYS A 224 8.95 -3.10 -0.88
C LYS A 224 10.12 -4.08 -0.69
N THR A 225 10.49 -4.79 -1.77
CA THR A 225 11.57 -5.79 -1.74
C THR A 225 12.92 -5.15 -1.43
N SER A 226 13.21 -3.96 -1.97
CA SER A 226 14.44 -3.22 -1.65
C SER A 226 14.53 -2.85 -0.16
N THR A 227 13.40 -2.52 0.46
CA THR A 227 13.34 -2.23 1.90
C THR A 227 13.66 -3.48 2.72
N LEU A 228 13.13 -4.65 2.34
CA LEU A 228 13.48 -5.92 2.98
C LEU A 228 14.97 -6.28 2.81
N VAL A 229 15.54 -6.04 1.63
CA VAL A 229 16.99 -6.26 1.39
C VAL A 229 17.81 -5.39 2.34
N LYS A 230 17.52 -4.08 2.41
CA LYS A 230 18.22 -3.15 3.31
C LYS A 230 17.99 -3.44 4.78
N TYR A 231 16.82 -3.98 5.13
CA TYR A 231 16.54 -4.47 6.47
C TYR A 231 17.44 -5.66 6.83
N ALA A 232 17.56 -6.66 5.95
CA ALA A 232 18.42 -7.82 6.17
C ALA A 232 19.92 -7.46 6.23
N GLU A 233 20.37 -6.51 5.39
CA GLU A 233 21.74 -5.98 5.43
C GLU A 233 22.06 -5.28 6.76
N LYS A 234 21.08 -4.57 7.35
CA LYS A 234 21.25 -3.85 8.61
C LYS A 234 21.35 -4.78 9.83
N PHE A 235 20.73 -5.95 9.76
CA PHE A 235 20.74 -6.95 10.82
C PHE A 235 21.45 -8.23 10.36
N PRO A 236 22.78 -8.18 10.12
CA PRO A 236 23.53 -9.31 9.55
C PRO A 236 23.60 -10.51 10.50
N ASP A 237 23.45 -10.29 11.80
CA ASP A 237 23.47 -11.34 12.83
C ASP A 237 22.17 -12.15 12.92
N LEU A 238 21.10 -11.69 12.25
CA LEU A 238 19.79 -12.37 12.22
C LEU A 238 19.65 -13.19 10.94
N ASN A 239 19.02 -14.36 11.06
CA ASN A 239 18.70 -15.24 9.95
C ASN A 239 17.26 -15.04 9.50
N PHE A 240 17.06 -14.81 8.20
CA PHE A 240 15.74 -14.52 7.64
C PHE A 240 15.30 -15.57 6.62
N LEU A 241 14.00 -15.84 6.59
CA LEU A 241 13.36 -16.57 5.51
C LEU A 241 12.52 -15.61 4.67
N TYR A 242 12.91 -15.41 3.41
CA TYR A 242 12.12 -14.64 2.45
C TYR A 242 11.21 -15.58 1.67
N VAL A 243 9.90 -15.34 1.76
CA VAL A 243 8.87 -16.10 1.06
C VAL A 243 8.01 -15.20 0.19
N THR A 244 7.74 -15.66 -1.03
CA THR A 244 6.89 -14.96 -2.00
C THR A 244 6.03 -15.95 -2.79
N PHE A 245 4.96 -15.46 -3.40
CA PHE A 245 4.06 -16.27 -4.23
C PHE A 245 4.68 -16.63 -5.58
N ASN A 246 5.45 -15.73 -6.19
CA ASN A 246 5.95 -15.91 -7.56
C ASN A 246 7.40 -16.41 -7.59
N LYS A 247 7.65 -17.51 -8.30
CA LYS A 247 8.99 -18.07 -8.50
C LYS A 247 9.97 -17.05 -9.08
N ALA A 248 9.56 -16.23 -10.04
CA ALA A 248 10.44 -15.21 -10.63
C ALA A 248 10.89 -14.17 -9.59
N VAL A 249 10.02 -13.81 -8.65
CA VAL A 249 10.34 -12.89 -7.55
C VAL A 249 11.28 -13.57 -6.55
N ALA A 250 11.09 -14.87 -6.27
CA ALA A 250 11.99 -15.62 -5.39
C ALA A 250 13.41 -15.74 -5.98
N GLU A 251 13.53 -16.05 -7.28
CA GLU A 251 14.83 -16.14 -7.96
C GLU A 251 15.53 -14.78 -8.01
N LYS A 252 14.80 -13.70 -8.32
CA LYS A 252 15.35 -12.33 -8.23
C LYS A 252 15.77 -11.98 -6.80
N GLY A 253 15.04 -12.47 -5.80
CA GLY A 253 15.39 -12.32 -4.39
C GLY A 253 16.76 -12.95 -4.08
N LYS A 254 17.04 -14.17 -4.57
CA LYS A 254 18.33 -14.84 -4.34
C LYS A 254 19.53 -14.06 -4.85
N SER A 255 19.39 -13.29 -5.92
CA SER A 255 20.49 -12.44 -6.42
C SER A 255 20.64 -11.12 -5.70
N LEU A 256 19.62 -10.69 -4.93
CA LEU A 256 19.60 -9.37 -4.28
C LEU A 256 19.81 -9.41 -2.77
N PHE A 257 19.27 -10.43 -2.09
CA PHE A 257 19.36 -10.51 -0.64
C PHE A 257 20.75 -10.95 -0.17
N PRO A 258 21.20 -10.47 1.01
CA PRO A 258 22.44 -10.94 1.62
C PRO A 258 22.37 -12.42 2.05
N SER A 259 23.52 -13.00 2.38
CA SER A 259 23.68 -14.43 2.67
C SER A 259 22.90 -14.94 3.88
N ASN A 260 22.51 -14.06 4.81
CA ASN A 260 21.68 -14.37 5.96
C ASN A 260 20.18 -14.54 5.61
N VAL A 261 19.81 -14.48 4.33
CA VAL A 261 18.43 -14.65 3.86
C VAL A 261 18.28 -15.87 2.97
N THR A 262 17.37 -16.77 3.34
CA THR A 262 16.94 -17.88 2.49
C THR A 262 15.73 -17.48 1.65
N CYS A 263 15.84 -17.46 0.33
CA CYS A 263 14.73 -17.09 -0.57
C CYS A 263 14.01 -18.32 -1.15
N LYS A 264 12.71 -18.43 -0.89
CA LYS A 264 11.85 -19.56 -1.31
C LYS A 264 10.44 -19.11 -1.72
N THR A 265 9.68 -19.99 -2.37
CA THR A 265 8.21 -19.88 -2.43
C THR A 265 7.55 -20.83 -1.44
N PHE A 266 6.32 -20.55 -1.01
CA PHE A 266 5.56 -21.45 -0.13
C PHE A 266 5.45 -22.87 -0.72
N HIS A 267 5.12 -22.98 -2.01
CA HIS A 267 5.09 -24.27 -2.71
C HIS A 267 6.47 -24.95 -2.73
N SER A 268 7.58 -24.22 -2.82
CA SER A 268 8.92 -24.84 -2.79
C SER A 268 9.28 -25.41 -1.42
N LEU A 269 8.85 -24.76 -0.33
CA LEU A 269 9.00 -25.28 1.04
C LEU A 269 8.17 -26.54 1.23
N ALA A 270 6.89 -26.48 0.88
CA ALA A 270 5.98 -27.62 0.95
C ALA A 270 6.40 -28.79 0.04
N PHE A 271 6.97 -28.49 -1.14
CA PHE A 271 7.48 -29.51 -2.04
C PHE A 271 8.67 -30.26 -1.43
N GLY A 272 9.60 -29.55 -0.76
CA GLY A 272 10.74 -30.16 -0.10
C GLY A 272 10.34 -31.13 1.02
N SER A 273 9.28 -30.80 1.75
CA SER A 273 8.80 -31.59 2.90
C SER A 273 7.82 -32.70 2.52
N VAL A 274 6.83 -32.40 1.68
CA VAL A 274 5.73 -33.32 1.35
C VAL A 274 5.73 -33.71 -0.12
N GLY A 275 5.82 -32.72 -1.02
CA GLY A 275 5.61 -32.93 -2.46
C GLY A 275 6.60 -33.88 -3.14
N LYS A 276 7.86 -33.94 -2.65
CA LYS A 276 8.91 -34.82 -3.19
C LYS A 276 8.52 -36.30 -3.13
N HIS A 277 7.92 -36.75 -2.02
CA HIS A 277 7.47 -38.14 -1.84
C HIS A 277 6.41 -38.54 -2.89
N TYR A 278 5.46 -37.65 -3.17
CA TYR A 278 4.44 -37.88 -4.21
C TYR A 278 5.03 -37.86 -5.62
N LYS A 279 6.06 -37.03 -5.87
CA LYS A 279 6.76 -37.01 -7.16
C LYS A 279 7.46 -38.34 -7.42
N GLU A 280 8.20 -38.85 -6.44
CA GLU A 280 8.96 -40.11 -6.54
C GLU A 280 8.05 -41.32 -6.78
N LYS A 281 6.86 -41.34 -6.18
CA LYS A 281 5.83 -42.37 -6.41
C LYS A 281 5.05 -42.16 -7.72
N GLY A 282 5.28 -41.06 -8.45
CA GLY A 282 4.54 -40.72 -9.67
C GLY A 282 3.07 -40.32 -9.44
N LYS A 283 2.72 -39.93 -8.21
CA LYS A 283 1.39 -39.46 -7.79
C LYS A 283 1.26 -37.94 -7.77
N LEU A 284 2.28 -37.21 -8.20
CA LEU A 284 2.23 -35.75 -8.30
C LEU A 284 1.71 -35.29 -9.66
N ASN A 285 0.75 -34.38 -9.65
CA ASN A 285 0.33 -33.58 -10.79
C ASN A 285 0.75 -32.12 -10.57
N PHE A 286 1.60 -31.58 -11.44
CA PHE A 286 2.04 -30.18 -11.34
C PHE A 286 0.92 -29.19 -11.70
N SER A 287 -0.11 -29.66 -12.40
CA SER A 287 -1.28 -28.88 -12.78
C SER A 287 -2.47 -29.18 -11.87
N LYS A 288 -3.50 -28.34 -11.96
CA LYS A 288 -4.83 -28.65 -11.41
C LYS A 288 -5.35 -29.95 -12.01
N MET A 289 -6.15 -30.70 -11.25
CA MET A 289 -6.85 -31.85 -11.81
C MET A 289 -7.86 -31.36 -12.85
N SER A 290 -7.87 -32.01 -14.01
CA SER A 290 -8.85 -31.68 -15.03
C SER A 290 -10.24 -32.14 -14.59
N VAL A 291 -11.27 -31.35 -14.92
CA VAL A 291 -12.68 -31.73 -14.69
C VAL A 291 -12.98 -33.08 -15.34
N TYR A 292 -12.38 -33.35 -16.50
CA TYR A 292 -12.46 -34.63 -17.18
C TYR A 292 -11.95 -35.76 -16.28
N SER A 293 -10.73 -35.65 -15.74
CA SER A 293 -10.18 -36.66 -14.83
C SER A 293 -11.05 -36.86 -13.59
N ILE A 294 -11.55 -35.78 -12.98
CA ILE A 294 -12.44 -35.85 -11.82
C ILE A 294 -13.73 -36.58 -12.17
N SER A 295 -14.32 -36.34 -13.36
CA SER A 295 -15.59 -36.94 -13.77
C SER A 295 -15.58 -38.49 -13.79
N PHE A 296 -14.40 -39.11 -14.00
CA PHE A 296 -14.26 -40.58 -13.92
C PHE A 296 -14.17 -41.11 -12.49
N LEU A 297 -13.87 -40.25 -11.52
CA LEU A 297 -13.73 -40.59 -10.11
C LEU A 297 -15.05 -40.42 -9.33
N LEU A 298 -16.05 -39.78 -9.95
CA LEU A 298 -17.34 -39.51 -9.31
C LEU A 298 -18.17 -40.79 -9.18
N ARG A 299 -18.79 -40.96 -8.02
CA ARG A 299 -19.70 -42.08 -7.72
C ARG A 299 -21.14 -41.72 -8.02
N HIS A 300 -21.56 -40.50 -7.74
CA HIS A 300 -22.92 -40.04 -7.97
C HIS A 300 -23.10 -39.61 -9.44
N ARG A 301 -23.68 -40.51 -10.24
CA ARG A 301 -23.89 -40.28 -11.68
C ARG A 301 -25.27 -39.75 -12.04
N ASP A 302 -26.19 -39.76 -11.09
CA ASP A 302 -27.58 -39.37 -11.34
C ASP A 302 -27.84 -37.88 -11.08
N GLY A 303 -28.86 -37.35 -11.76
CA GLY A 303 -29.43 -36.01 -11.54
C GLY A 303 -28.69 -34.82 -12.18
N GLN A 304 -27.36 -34.87 -12.33
CA GLN A 304 -26.56 -33.78 -12.90
C GLN A 304 -25.49 -34.30 -13.86
N SER A 305 -25.17 -33.52 -14.89
CA SER A 305 -24.04 -33.81 -15.78
C SER A 305 -22.74 -34.00 -14.99
N LEU A 306 -22.01 -35.08 -15.27
CA LEU A 306 -20.73 -35.40 -14.64
C LEU A 306 -19.67 -34.31 -14.80
N PHE A 307 -19.71 -33.55 -15.89
CA PHE A 307 -18.80 -32.41 -16.08
C PHE A 307 -19.15 -31.23 -15.17
N VAL A 308 -20.44 -30.97 -14.98
CA VAL A 308 -20.92 -29.94 -14.06
C VAL A 308 -20.55 -30.31 -12.63
N ARG A 309 -20.82 -31.57 -12.23
CA ARG A 309 -20.46 -32.09 -10.91
C ARG A 309 -18.94 -32.12 -10.71
N GLY A 310 -18.19 -32.60 -11.70
CA GLY A 310 -16.73 -32.60 -11.64
C GLY A 310 -16.15 -31.20 -11.47
N LYS A 311 -16.80 -30.17 -12.03
CA LYS A 311 -16.41 -28.78 -11.83
C LYS A 311 -16.72 -28.29 -10.41
N THR A 312 -17.90 -28.60 -9.85
CA THR A 312 -18.25 -28.20 -8.48
C THR A 312 -17.40 -28.93 -7.44
N VAL A 313 -17.11 -30.20 -7.64
CA VAL A 313 -16.18 -30.99 -6.81
C VAL A 313 -14.75 -30.44 -6.91
N SER A 314 -14.27 -30.13 -8.13
CA SER A 314 -12.97 -29.49 -8.32
C SER A 314 -12.86 -28.17 -7.57
N GLN A 315 -13.90 -27.32 -7.66
CA GLN A 315 -13.93 -26.04 -6.95
C GLN A 315 -13.96 -26.24 -5.43
N THR A 316 -14.66 -27.27 -4.96
CA THR A 316 -14.73 -27.62 -3.53
C THR A 316 -13.35 -28.00 -2.99
N LEU A 317 -12.60 -28.83 -3.73
CA LEU A 317 -11.21 -29.17 -3.39
C LEU A 317 -10.30 -27.94 -3.41
N GLU A 318 -10.40 -27.08 -4.43
CA GLU A 318 -9.59 -25.87 -4.51
C GLU A 318 -9.86 -24.89 -3.37
N ASN A 319 -11.13 -24.69 -3.01
CA ASN A 319 -11.51 -23.85 -1.90
C ASN A 319 -10.99 -24.41 -0.57
N PHE A 320 -11.03 -25.73 -0.37
CA PHE A 320 -10.44 -26.39 0.78
C PHE A 320 -8.90 -26.29 0.82
N PHE A 321 -8.23 -26.43 -0.32
CA PHE A 321 -6.77 -26.27 -0.38
C PHE A 321 -6.32 -24.84 -0.07
N ALA A 322 -7.16 -23.85 -0.38
CA ALA A 322 -6.90 -22.45 -0.05
C ALA A 322 -7.30 -22.08 1.39
N SER A 323 -8.20 -22.83 2.06
CA SER A 323 -8.69 -22.52 3.40
C SER A 323 -7.73 -22.94 4.51
N SER A 324 -7.92 -22.40 5.72
CA SER A 324 -7.23 -22.82 6.93
C SER A 324 -7.84 -24.07 7.58
N ASP A 325 -8.96 -24.59 7.05
CA ASP A 325 -9.78 -25.60 7.73
C ASP A 325 -9.14 -26.99 7.70
N ASP A 326 -9.31 -27.76 8.77
CA ASP A 326 -8.69 -29.09 8.86
C ASP A 326 -9.42 -30.15 8.01
N GLU A 327 -10.71 -29.94 7.73
CA GLU A 327 -11.55 -30.83 6.94
C GLU A 327 -12.39 -30.11 5.89
N ILE A 328 -12.78 -30.85 4.84
CA ILE A 328 -13.72 -30.37 3.82
C ILE A 328 -15.14 -30.29 4.41
N CYS A 329 -15.70 -29.09 4.50
CA CYS A 329 -17.12 -28.86 4.83
C CYS A 329 -17.93 -28.21 3.68
N GLU A 330 -19.23 -28.01 3.88
CA GLU A 330 -20.15 -27.39 2.92
C GLU A 330 -19.76 -25.95 2.54
N GLU A 331 -19.03 -25.21 3.37
CA GLU A 331 -18.58 -23.83 3.07
C GLU A 331 -17.54 -23.79 1.93
N HIS A 332 -16.88 -24.91 1.66
CA HIS A 332 -15.97 -25.02 0.51
C HIS A 332 -16.72 -25.17 -0.80
N THR A 333 -18.00 -25.51 -0.79
CA THR A 333 -18.78 -25.70 -2.02
C THR A 333 -19.11 -24.35 -2.68
N PRO A 334 -19.11 -24.26 -4.02
CA PRO A 334 -19.51 -23.04 -4.68
C PRO A 334 -20.98 -22.72 -4.42
N ILE A 335 -21.32 -21.43 -4.27
CA ILE A 335 -22.72 -20.99 -4.11
C ILE A 335 -23.51 -21.20 -5.42
N TRP A 336 -22.84 -21.02 -6.56
CA TRP A 336 -23.44 -21.06 -7.89
C TRP A 336 -22.62 -21.92 -8.84
N TYR A 337 -23.29 -22.55 -9.80
CA TYR A 337 -22.66 -23.23 -10.92
C TYR A 337 -23.33 -22.82 -12.25
N LYS A 338 -22.67 -23.10 -13.37
CA LYS A 338 -23.28 -22.99 -14.70
C LYS A 338 -23.68 -24.38 -15.17
N ASN A 339 -24.95 -24.54 -15.57
CA ASN A 339 -25.42 -25.81 -16.14
C ASN A 339 -24.94 -25.98 -17.60
N THR A 340 -25.37 -27.07 -18.24
CA THR A 340 -25.01 -27.39 -19.63
C THR A 340 -25.53 -26.39 -20.66
N HIS A 341 -26.52 -25.56 -20.30
CA HIS A 341 -27.04 -24.48 -21.15
C HIS A 341 -26.40 -23.12 -20.85
N GLY A 342 -25.39 -23.07 -19.96
CA GLY A 342 -24.71 -21.84 -19.57
C GLY A 342 -25.45 -20.99 -18.52
N GLU A 343 -26.62 -21.43 -18.06
CA GLU A 343 -27.43 -20.75 -17.06
C GLU A 343 -26.81 -20.88 -15.67
N ARG A 344 -26.80 -19.78 -14.92
CA ARG A 344 -26.31 -19.76 -13.53
C ARG A 344 -27.39 -20.29 -12.60
N LYS A 345 -27.13 -21.41 -11.93
CA LYS A 345 -28.02 -22.03 -10.94
C LYS A 345 -27.39 -22.07 -9.56
N LEU A 346 -28.23 -21.96 -8.52
CA LEU A 346 -27.81 -22.11 -7.13
C LEU A 346 -27.47 -23.58 -6.86
N VAL A 347 -26.40 -23.85 -6.12
CA VAL A 347 -26.12 -25.20 -5.62
C VAL A 347 -27.09 -25.49 -4.48
N SER A 348 -27.93 -26.52 -4.65
CA SER A 348 -28.88 -26.93 -3.60
C SER A 348 -28.15 -27.52 -2.39
N PRO A 349 -28.75 -27.51 -1.19
CA PRO A 349 -28.15 -28.16 -0.01
C PRO A 349 -27.80 -29.64 -0.23
N GLN A 350 -28.62 -30.37 -0.99
CA GLN A 350 -28.34 -31.75 -1.35
C GLN A 350 -27.10 -31.88 -2.24
N GLU A 351 -26.97 -31.03 -3.26
CA GLU A 351 -25.78 -31.01 -4.13
C GLU A 351 -24.52 -30.58 -3.35
N LYS A 352 -24.64 -29.71 -2.34
CA LYS A 352 -23.51 -29.38 -1.47
C LYS A 352 -23.00 -30.61 -0.73
N ARG A 353 -23.89 -31.40 -0.12
CA ARG A 353 -23.54 -32.65 0.58
C ARG A 353 -22.83 -33.64 -0.34
N ILE A 354 -23.38 -33.86 -1.54
CA ILE A 354 -22.78 -34.74 -2.55
C ILE A 354 -21.38 -34.25 -2.93
N ASN A 355 -21.22 -32.94 -3.21
CA ASN A 355 -19.92 -32.37 -3.57
C ASN A 355 -18.88 -32.55 -2.44
N VAL A 356 -19.28 -32.39 -1.19
CA VAL A 356 -18.40 -32.59 -0.02
C VAL A 356 -18.00 -34.05 0.11
N GLU A 357 -18.95 -34.98 0.01
CA GLU A 357 -18.68 -36.42 0.10
C GLU A 357 -17.71 -36.88 -0.99
N GLU A 358 -17.96 -36.49 -2.25
CA GLU A 358 -17.09 -36.84 -3.37
C GLU A 358 -15.70 -36.18 -3.26
N ALA A 359 -15.63 -34.93 -2.81
CA ALA A 359 -14.36 -34.25 -2.55
C ALA A 359 -13.57 -34.93 -1.41
N LYS A 360 -14.24 -35.34 -0.32
CA LYS A 360 -13.61 -36.08 0.79
C LYS A 360 -13.03 -37.41 0.32
N GLU A 361 -13.75 -38.15 -0.51
CA GLU A 361 -13.26 -39.41 -1.07
C GLU A 361 -12.05 -39.21 -1.98
N ILE A 362 -12.13 -38.26 -2.92
CA ILE A 362 -11.02 -37.93 -3.81
C ILE A 362 -9.80 -37.50 -2.98
N TRP A 363 -9.99 -36.64 -1.99
CA TRP A 363 -8.93 -36.20 -1.10
C TRP A 363 -8.31 -37.35 -0.31
N HIS A 364 -9.12 -38.25 0.24
CA HIS A 364 -8.64 -39.44 0.94
C HIS A 364 -7.72 -40.28 0.05
N ASN A 365 -8.13 -40.56 -1.19
CA ASN A 365 -7.35 -41.37 -2.13
C ASN A 365 -6.13 -40.63 -2.70
N MET A 366 -6.18 -39.30 -2.83
CA MET A 366 -5.02 -38.47 -3.17
C MET A 366 -3.90 -38.61 -2.14
N LYS A 367 -4.25 -38.67 -0.84
CA LYS A 367 -3.28 -38.79 0.26
C LYS A 367 -2.56 -40.13 0.26
N ASN A 368 -3.25 -41.22 -0.06
CA ASN A 368 -2.73 -42.58 0.02
C ASN A 368 -1.59 -42.82 -0.99
N LEU A 369 -0.33 -42.82 -0.55
CA LEU A 369 0.84 -42.96 -1.43
C LEU A 369 0.89 -44.32 -2.15
N ASP A 370 0.51 -45.39 -1.47
CA ASP A 370 0.64 -46.77 -1.96
C ASP A 370 -0.71 -47.40 -2.40
N GLY A 371 -1.83 -46.71 -2.18
CA GLY A 371 -3.18 -47.27 -2.34
C GLY A 371 -3.80 -47.18 -3.74
N ASP A 372 -3.11 -46.61 -4.73
CA ASP A 372 -3.65 -46.38 -6.08
C ASP A 372 -2.71 -46.95 -7.15
N VAL A 373 -2.93 -48.22 -7.48
CA VAL A 373 -2.14 -48.98 -8.47
C VAL A 373 -2.18 -48.30 -9.84
N GLU A 374 -3.31 -47.67 -10.19
CA GLU A 374 -3.51 -47.01 -11.49
C GLU A 374 -3.10 -45.52 -11.48
N LYS A 375 -2.74 -44.97 -10.31
CA LYS A 375 -2.35 -43.56 -10.09
C LYS A 375 -3.37 -42.56 -10.64
N LYS A 376 -4.66 -42.89 -10.57
CA LYS A 376 -5.79 -42.04 -10.97
C LYS A 376 -5.96 -40.81 -10.05
N TYR A 377 -5.70 -40.98 -8.75
CA TYR A 377 -5.80 -39.95 -7.72
C TYR A 377 -4.43 -39.29 -7.49
N LYS A 378 -4.14 -38.25 -8.28
CA LYS A 378 -2.88 -37.50 -8.17
C LYS A 378 -3.03 -36.29 -7.26
N ILE A 379 -2.07 -36.08 -6.37
CA ILE A 379 -2.00 -34.87 -5.56
C ILE A 379 -1.57 -33.69 -6.44
N THR A 380 -2.18 -32.53 -6.25
CA THR A 380 -1.81 -31.29 -6.96
C THR A 380 -0.79 -30.49 -6.17
N CYS A 381 -0.27 -29.40 -6.76
CA CYS A 381 0.59 -28.47 -6.03
C CYS A 381 -0.08 -27.88 -4.79
N ASP A 382 -1.34 -27.47 -4.91
CA ASP A 382 -2.10 -26.93 -3.78
C ASP A 382 -2.51 -28.05 -2.80
N GLY A 383 -2.68 -29.29 -3.28
CA GLY A 383 -2.95 -30.44 -2.43
C GLY A 383 -1.78 -30.79 -1.50
N TYR A 384 -0.54 -30.85 -1.99
CA TYR A 384 0.60 -31.09 -1.08
C TYR A 384 0.89 -29.88 -0.19
N LEU A 385 0.60 -28.66 -0.66
CA LEU A 385 0.68 -27.46 0.19
C LEU A 385 -0.33 -27.54 1.33
N LYS A 386 -1.55 -28.02 1.06
CA LYS A 386 -2.57 -28.27 2.08
C LYS A 386 -2.11 -29.33 3.07
N LEU A 387 -1.53 -30.45 2.62
CA LEU A 387 -0.94 -31.44 3.54
C LEU A 387 0.16 -30.86 4.42
N TRP A 388 1.01 -30.02 3.83
CA TRP A 388 2.05 -29.34 4.59
C TRP A 388 1.44 -28.40 5.63
N GLN A 389 0.43 -27.60 5.28
CA GLN A 389 -0.31 -26.77 6.24
C GLN A 389 -0.92 -27.60 7.39
N LEU A 390 -1.60 -28.70 7.07
CA LEU A 390 -2.22 -29.59 8.04
C LEU A 390 -1.19 -30.25 8.98
N SER A 391 0.06 -30.42 8.52
CA SER A 391 1.15 -30.93 9.37
C SER A 391 1.65 -29.92 10.41
N LYS A 392 1.13 -28.67 10.39
CA LYS A 392 1.52 -27.56 11.28
C LYS A 392 3.05 -27.37 11.33
N PRO A 393 3.66 -27.04 10.17
CA PRO A 393 5.10 -27.10 10.02
C PRO A 393 5.76 -26.00 10.84
N GLN A 394 6.93 -26.30 11.39
CA GLN A 394 7.74 -25.34 12.15
C GLN A 394 8.97 -24.95 11.33
N LEU A 395 9.05 -23.69 10.95
CA LEU A 395 10.15 -23.10 10.18
C LEU A 395 11.26 -22.65 11.15
N SER A 396 11.98 -23.62 11.71
CA SER A 396 13.08 -23.40 12.64
C SER A 396 14.33 -22.84 11.97
N GLY A 397 15.18 -22.15 12.75
CA GLY A 397 16.46 -21.61 12.27
C GLY A 397 16.37 -20.20 11.67
N TYR A 398 15.23 -19.54 11.82
CA TYR A 398 15.00 -18.17 11.38
C TYR A 398 14.53 -17.30 12.54
N ASP A 399 15.09 -16.09 12.63
CA ASP A 399 14.70 -15.08 13.59
C ASP A 399 13.46 -14.31 13.12
N ALA A 400 13.30 -14.14 11.80
CA ALA A 400 12.07 -13.65 11.22
C ALA A 400 11.79 -14.17 9.79
N ILE A 401 10.51 -14.14 9.41
CA ILE A 401 10.02 -14.49 8.07
C ILE A 401 9.54 -13.22 7.38
N PHE A 402 10.05 -12.96 6.19
CA PHE A 402 9.54 -11.93 5.29
C PHE A 402 8.54 -12.54 4.32
N VAL A 403 7.33 -12.01 4.27
CA VAL A 403 6.30 -12.41 3.32
C VAL A 403 6.05 -11.24 2.36
N ASP A 404 6.53 -11.35 1.13
CA ASP A 404 6.30 -10.35 0.08
C ASP A 404 5.06 -10.68 -0.76
N GLU A 405 4.40 -9.64 -1.26
CA GLU A 405 3.06 -9.70 -1.86
C GLU A 405 2.02 -10.38 -0.95
N ALA A 406 2.07 -10.04 0.35
CA ALA A 406 1.22 -10.65 1.36
C ALA A 406 -0.28 -10.50 1.09
N GLN A 407 -0.72 -9.47 0.35
CA GLN A 407 -2.13 -9.30 -0.02
C GLN A 407 -2.73 -10.47 -0.83
N ASP A 408 -1.88 -11.27 -1.48
CA ASP A 408 -2.28 -12.39 -2.34
C ASP A 408 -2.10 -13.76 -1.67
N CYS A 409 -1.83 -13.80 -0.36
CA CYS A 409 -1.78 -15.06 0.39
C CYS A 409 -3.18 -15.68 0.58
N THR A 410 -3.27 -17.00 0.48
CA THR A 410 -4.47 -17.77 0.84
C THR A 410 -4.54 -17.99 2.35
N PRO A 411 -5.73 -18.20 2.94
CA PRO A 411 -5.85 -18.55 4.35
C PRO A 411 -4.95 -19.72 4.80
N ALA A 412 -4.75 -20.74 3.96
CA ALA A 412 -3.81 -21.84 4.22
C ALA A 412 -2.37 -21.36 4.44
N ILE A 413 -1.90 -20.44 3.59
CA ILE A 413 -0.56 -19.84 3.72
C ILE A 413 -0.48 -18.98 4.98
N VAL A 414 -1.52 -18.20 5.26
CA VAL A 414 -1.59 -17.35 6.46
C VAL A 414 -1.53 -18.20 7.73
N ASP A 415 -2.24 -19.33 7.77
CA ASP A 415 -2.19 -20.28 8.90
C ASP A 415 -0.77 -20.82 9.13
N ILE A 416 -0.06 -21.19 8.06
CA ILE A 416 1.35 -21.59 8.15
C ILE A 416 2.20 -20.44 8.73
N VAL A 417 2.09 -19.23 8.18
CA VAL A 417 2.92 -18.09 8.62
C VAL A 417 2.64 -17.71 10.07
N LEU A 418 1.37 -17.65 10.48
CA LEU A 418 0.99 -17.23 11.83
C LEU A 418 1.24 -18.29 12.92
N SER A 419 1.44 -19.56 12.52
CA SER A 419 1.83 -20.62 13.46
C SER A 419 3.32 -20.61 13.83
N GLN A 420 4.11 -19.70 13.24
CA GLN A 420 5.55 -19.60 13.50
C GLN A 420 5.83 -18.76 14.75
N LYS A 421 6.85 -19.16 15.52
CA LYS A 421 7.24 -18.48 16.78
C LYS A 421 8.19 -17.29 16.56
N CYS A 422 8.84 -17.24 15.40
CA CYS A 422 9.75 -16.17 15.04
C CYS A 422 9.02 -14.86 14.68
N GLY A 423 9.77 -13.80 14.44
CA GLY A 423 9.19 -12.54 13.97
C GLY A 423 8.60 -12.68 12.57
N ILE A 424 7.56 -11.91 12.25
CA ILE A 424 6.91 -11.96 10.94
C ILE A 424 6.84 -10.54 10.38
N ILE A 425 7.35 -10.34 9.17
CA ILE A 425 7.25 -9.08 8.42
C ILE A 425 6.44 -9.33 7.16
N LEU A 426 5.19 -8.84 7.15
CA LEU A 426 4.31 -8.90 5.99
C LEU A 426 4.44 -7.62 5.19
N VAL A 427 4.83 -7.69 3.92
CA VAL A 427 4.89 -6.53 3.03
C VAL A 427 4.05 -6.76 1.79
N GLY A 428 3.38 -5.70 1.33
CA GLY A 428 2.56 -5.79 0.12
C GLY A 428 1.76 -4.53 -0.14
N ASP A 429 1.08 -4.50 -1.28
CA ASP A 429 0.15 -3.43 -1.63
C ASP A 429 -1.29 -3.94 -1.50
N PRO A 430 -2.05 -3.52 -0.47
CA PRO A 430 -3.41 -4.01 -0.25
C PRO A 430 -4.37 -3.62 -1.38
N HIS A 431 -3.98 -2.71 -2.27
CA HIS A 431 -4.80 -2.27 -3.39
C HIS A 431 -4.47 -2.99 -4.71
N GLN A 432 -3.42 -3.82 -4.74
CA GLN A 432 -3.00 -4.63 -5.89
C GLN A 432 -3.33 -6.12 -5.77
N GLN A 433 -4.31 -6.48 -4.93
CA GLN A 433 -4.77 -7.85 -4.83
C GLN A 433 -5.44 -8.31 -6.14
N ILE A 434 -4.90 -9.36 -6.76
CA ILE A 434 -5.39 -9.89 -8.04
C ILE A 434 -5.59 -11.40 -8.05
N TYR A 435 -5.21 -12.11 -6.98
CA TYR A 435 -5.32 -13.58 -6.89
C TYR A 435 -6.57 -14.08 -6.14
N THR A 436 -7.62 -13.25 -6.00
CA THR A 436 -8.88 -13.64 -5.31
C THR A 436 -9.55 -14.87 -5.93
N PHE A 437 -9.40 -15.08 -7.24
CA PHE A 437 -9.90 -16.27 -7.94
C PHE A 437 -9.24 -17.59 -7.49
N ARG A 438 -8.11 -17.52 -6.76
CA ARG A 438 -7.45 -18.67 -6.12
C ARG A 438 -7.76 -18.81 -4.63
N GLY A 439 -8.72 -18.05 -4.11
CA GLY A 439 -9.04 -18.02 -2.68
C GLY A 439 -8.11 -17.14 -1.85
N ALA A 440 -7.30 -16.27 -2.48
CA ALA A 440 -6.51 -15.30 -1.75
C ALA A 440 -7.42 -14.29 -1.03
N VAL A 441 -7.12 -14.02 0.23
CA VAL A 441 -7.79 -12.99 1.04
C VAL A 441 -6.78 -11.89 1.35
N ASN A 442 -7.25 -10.66 1.53
CA ASN A 442 -6.34 -9.53 1.73
C ASN A 442 -5.73 -9.58 3.13
N THR A 443 -4.67 -10.37 3.25
CA THR A 443 -3.97 -10.72 4.50
C THR A 443 -3.48 -9.48 5.23
N LEU A 444 -3.10 -8.44 4.48
CA LEU A 444 -2.67 -7.16 5.02
C LEU A 444 -3.75 -6.45 5.84
N TYR A 445 -5.04 -6.72 5.60
CA TYR A 445 -6.12 -6.20 6.46
C TYR A 445 -6.58 -7.19 7.53
N SER A 446 -6.60 -8.49 7.25
CA SER A 446 -7.19 -9.49 8.17
C SER A 446 -6.28 -9.90 9.33
N VAL A 447 -4.95 -9.89 9.14
CA VAL A 447 -4.02 -10.45 10.14
C VAL A 447 -3.85 -9.52 11.35
N PRO A 448 -3.83 -10.00 12.60
CA PRO A 448 -3.44 -9.16 13.74
C PRO A 448 -1.98 -8.71 13.60
N HIS A 449 -1.66 -7.51 14.09
CA HIS A 449 -0.30 -6.98 14.01
C HIS A 449 0.08 -6.27 15.30
N THR A 450 1.37 -6.31 15.60
CA THR A 450 1.97 -5.52 16.68
C THR A 450 2.35 -4.12 16.19
N HIS A 451 2.79 -4.01 14.94
CA HIS A 451 3.26 -2.76 14.34
C HIS A 451 2.81 -2.66 12.88
N VAL A 452 2.51 -1.44 12.43
CA VAL A 452 2.22 -1.11 11.04
C VAL A 452 3.07 0.06 10.59
N TYR A 453 3.72 -0.13 9.46
CA TYR A 453 4.46 0.89 8.71
C TYR A 453 3.82 1.10 7.35
N TYR A 454 4.12 2.25 6.74
CA TYR A 454 3.62 2.61 5.42
C TYR A 454 4.78 2.99 4.51
N LEU A 455 4.68 2.62 3.23
CA LEU A 455 5.58 3.10 2.18
C LEU A 455 4.72 3.81 1.13
N THR A 456 4.90 5.12 0.97
CA THR A 456 4.02 5.98 0.17
C THR A 456 4.69 6.60 -1.06
N GLN A 457 6.01 6.75 -1.07
CA GLN A 457 6.77 7.31 -2.18
C GLN A 457 7.22 6.24 -3.18
N SER A 458 6.74 6.34 -4.42
CA SER A 458 7.11 5.49 -5.55
C SER A 458 8.43 5.95 -6.15
N PHE A 459 9.33 5.02 -6.47
CA PHE A 459 10.57 5.29 -7.20
C PHE A 459 10.45 4.98 -8.70
N ARG A 460 9.25 4.64 -9.18
CA ARG A 460 9.01 4.19 -10.55
C ARG A 460 8.48 5.30 -11.46
N PHE A 461 7.76 6.26 -10.89
CA PHE A 461 7.05 7.29 -11.64
C PHE A 461 6.94 8.59 -10.85
N GLY A 462 6.88 9.70 -11.58
CA GLY A 462 6.78 11.05 -11.01
C GLY A 462 5.38 11.46 -10.56
N PRO A 463 5.22 12.71 -10.09
CA PRO A 463 4.00 13.22 -9.43
C PRO A 463 2.73 13.13 -10.29
N GLU A 464 2.84 13.29 -11.61
CA GLU A 464 1.67 13.30 -12.50
C GLU A 464 0.98 11.94 -12.58
N ILE A 465 1.75 10.86 -12.71
CA ILE A 465 1.23 9.50 -12.71
C ILE A 465 0.76 9.12 -11.30
N ALA A 466 1.50 9.54 -10.27
CA ALA A 466 1.14 9.31 -8.88
C ALA A 466 -0.20 9.97 -8.51
N TYR A 467 -0.48 11.19 -9.01
CA TYR A 467 -1.76 11.87 -8.87
C TYR A 467 -2.91 11.06 -9.45
N VAL A 468 -2.75 10.55 -10.68
CA VAL A 468 -3.77 9.72 -11.34
C VAL A 468 -4.02 8.45 -10.51
N GLY A 469 -2.96 7.76 -10.09
CA GLY A 469 -3.06 6.59 -9.23
C GLY A 469 -3.77 6.87 -7.90
N ALA A 470 -3.39 7.94 -7.21
CA ALA A 470 -4.04 8.38 -5.97
C ALA A 470 -5.52 8.73 -6.18
N THR A 471 -5.86 9.36 -7.31
CA THR A 471 -7.25 9.70 -7.65
C THR A 471 -8.10 8.46 -7.90
N ILE A 472 -7.57 7.46 -8.60
CA ILE A 472 -8.27 6.17 -8.80
C ILE A 472 -8.51 5.47 -7.45
N LEU A 473 -7.50 5.44 -6.57
CA LEU A 473 -7.63 4.85 -5.24
C LEU A 473 -8.70 5.56 -4.39
N ASP A 474 -8.78 6.89 -4.50
CA ASP A 474 -9.78 7.68 -3.81
C ASP A 474 -11.19 7.45 -4.37
N VAL A 475 -11.38 7.57 -5.68
CA VAL A 475 -12.71 7.43 -6.30
C VAL A 475 -13.25 6.01 -6.14
N CYS A 476 -12.42 4.99 -6.40
CA CYS A 476 -12.86 3.60 -6.42
C CYS A 476 -12.85 2.95 -5.03
N LYS A 477 -11.94 3.35 -4.13
CA LYS A 477 -11.72 2.69 -2.83
C LYS A 477 -11.81 3.64 -1.63
N ARG A 478 -12.11 4.93 -1.83
CA ARG A 478 -12.21 5.97 -0.78
C ARG A 478 -10.96 6.11 0.08
N ILE A 479 -9.78 5.81 -0.48
CA ILE A 479 -8.51 5.94 0.21
C ILE A 479 -8.07 7.40 0.20
N ARG A 480 -8.16 8.06 1.37
CA ARG A 480 -7.83 9.49 1.54
C ARG A 480 -6.89 9.79 2.71
N ASN A 481 -6.64 8.81 3.56
CA ASN A 481 -5.80 8.94 4.75
C ASN A 481 -4.30 8.78 4.45
N LYS A 482 -3.96 8.23 3.28
CA LYS A 482 -2.60 8.08 2.75
C LYS A 482 -2.61 8.44 1.27
N THR A 483 -1.51 9.01 0.79
CA THR A 483 -1.40 9.51 -0.58
C THR A 483 -0.17 8.93 -1.25
N LEU A 484 -0.35 8.41 -2.46
CA LEU A 484 0.75 7.93 -3.31
C LEU A 484 1.55 9.13 -3.83
N VAL A 485 2.83 9.16 -3.52
CA VAL A 485 3.76 10.22 -3.91
C VAL A 485 4.67 9.70 -5.02
N GLY A 486 4.85 10.46 -6.10
CA GLY A 486 5.81 10.13 -7.16
C GLY A 486 7.22 10.60 -6.82
N GLY A 487 8.22 9.76 -6.99
CA GLY A 487 9.62 10.07 -6.65
C GLY A 487 10.39 10.77 -7.74
#